data_AF-A0A661ZNA6-F1
#
_entry.id   AF-A0A661ZNA6-F1
#
_cell.length_a   1.000
_cell.length_b   1.000
_cell.length_c   1.000
_cell.angle_alpha   90.00
_cell.angle_beta   90.00
_cell.angle_gamma   90.00
#
_symmetry.space_group_name_H-M   'P 1'
#
loop_
_entity.id
_entity.type
_entity.pdbx_description
1 polymer ?
#
loop_
_entity_poly.entity_id
_entity_poly.type
_entity_poly.pdbx_seq_one_letter_code
_entity_poly.pdbx_strand_id
1 'polypeptide(L)'
;FFTGMVPQLEMVKYIDNAYASIVLYSQEVGMNFKLCAPNRLYQAISRGIPVIVGNNPPMKSILEKTKSGVVLSDDGQNMINIINGIKYLQKNYSKYKENSLKTRKLFLWNTQKDKILCILS
;
A
#
# COMPACT_ATOMS: atom_id res chain seq x y z
N PHE A 1 4.72 0.96 -20.68
CA PHE A 1 3.70 0.02 -21.17
C PHE A 1 2.41 0.26 -20.40
N PHE A 2 1.26 0.35 -21.08
CA PHE A 2 -0.05 0.56 -20.46
C PHE A 2 -0.93 -0.66 -20.77
N THR A 3 -1.48 -1.29 -19.73
CA THR A 3 -2.16 -2.61 -19.83
C THR A 3 -3.65 -2.52 -20.16
N GLY A 4 -4.27 -1.34 -20.03
CA GLY A 4 -5.73 -1.21 -20.12
C GLY A 4 -6.46 -1.92 -18.97
N MET A 5 -7.72 -2.30 -19.19
CA MET A 5 -8.52 -3.05 -18.22
C MET A 5 -8.05 -4.51 -18.16
N VAL A 6 -7.66 -4.95 -16.97
CA VAL A 6 -7.11 -6.29 -16.72
C VAL A 6 -8.03 -7.03 -15.75
N PRO A 7 -8.38 -8.30 -16.02
CA PRO A 7 -9.12 -9.13 -15.08
C PRO A 7 -8.46 -9.20 -13.70
N GLN A 8 -9.24 -9.28 -12.63
CA GLN A 8 -8.73 -9.22 -11.26
C GLN A 8 -7.69 -10.31 -10.94
N LEU A 9 -7.87 -11.51 -11.50
CA LEU A 9 -6.95 -12.64 -11.33
C LEU A 9 -5.61 -12.42 -12.04
N GLU A 10 -5.57 -11.57 -13.05
CA GLU A 10 -4.34 -11.26 -13.77
C GLU A 10 -3.58 -10.08 -13.15
N MET A 11 -4.27 -9.14 -12.48
CA MET A 11 -3.64 -8.06 -11.70
C MET A 11 -2.61 -8.57 -10.69
N VAL A 12 -2.88 -9.73 -10.11
CA VAL A 12 -1.98 -10.50 -9.24
C VAL A 12 -0.59 -10.66 -9.84
N LYS A 13 -0.49 -11.07 -11.11
CA LYS A 13 0.79 -11.32 -11.78
C LYS A 13 1.59 -10.02 -11.94
N TYR A 14 0.91 -8.90 -12.20
CA TYR A 14 1.57 -7.60 -12.31
C TYR A 14 2.11 -7.12 -10.96
N ILE A 15 1.36 -7.31 -9.88
CA ILE A 15 1.79 -6.92 -8.54
C ILE A 15 3.01 -7.75 -8.11
N ASP A 16 3.00 -9.06 -8.32
CA ASP A 16 4.11 -9.93 -7.88
C ASP A 16 5.44 -9.61 -8.56
N ASN A 17 5.39 -9.10 -9.79
CA ASN A 17 6.57 -8.70 -10.55
C ASN A 17 6.91 -7.20 -10.42
N ALA A 18 6.13 -6.44 -9.65
CA ALA A 18 6.36 -5.01 -9.46
C ALA A 18 7.53 -4.77 -8.48
N TYR A 19 8.36 -3.78 -8.77
CA TYR A 19 9.39 -3.31 -7.84
C TYR A 19 8.75 -2.59 -6.64
N ALA A 20 7.83 -1.68 -6.90
CA ALA A 20 7.05 -0.99 -5.88
C ALA A 20 5.68 -0.62 -6.45
N SER A 21 4.69 -0.39 -5.58
CA SER A 21 3.36 0.10 -5.97
C SER A 21 3.17 1.53 -5.49
N ILE A 22 2.71 2.41 -6.38
CA ILE A 22 2.45 3.82 -6.08
C ILE A 22 0.95 4.03 -6.03
N VAL A 23 0.44 4.52 -4.90
CA VAL A 23 -0.99 4.65 -4.63
C VAL A 23 -1.29 6.06 -4.14
N LEU A 24 -1.74 6.91 -5.05
CA LEU A 24 -2.01 8.32 -4.81
C LEU A 24 -3.50 8.59 -4.99
N TYR A 25 -4.09 9.31 -4.04
CA TYR A 25 -5.48 9.72 -4.05
C TYR A 25 -5.54 11.18 -3.67
N SER A 26 -6.00 12.02 -4.59
CA SER A 26 -6.23 13.44 -4.31
C SER A 26 -7.29 13.57 -3.22
N GLN A 27 -7.00 14.42 -2.22
CA GLN A 27 -7.93 14.67 -1.12
C GLN A 27 -9.09 15.59 -1.50
N GLU A 28 -9.03 16.22 -2.68
CA GLU A 28 -10.00 17.21 -3.17
C GLU A 28 -11.28 16.57 -3.72
N VAL A 29 -11.24 15.27 -4.01
CA VAL A 29 -12.33 14.53 -4.68
C VAL A 29 -13.45 14.12 -3.70
N GLY A 30 -13.25 14.28 -2.39
CA GLY A 30 -14.28 14.11 -1.35
C GLY A 30 -13.87 13.25 -0.15
N MET A 31 -14.69 13.27 0.91
CA MET A 31 -14.41 12.65 2.22
C MET A 31 -14.11 11.13 2.13
N ASN A 32 -14.73 10.43 1.18
CA ASN A 32 -14.51 9.00 0.96
C ASN A 32 -13.07 8.70 0.49
N PHE A 33 -12.49 9.54 -0.37
CA PHE A 33 -11.10 9.39 -0.82
C PHE A 33 -10.10 9.76 0.28
N LYS A 34 -10.52 10.60 1.24
CA LYS A 34 -9.74 10.99 2.41
C LYS A 34 -9.66 9.90 3.48
N LEU A 35 -10.71 9.08 3.62
CA LEU A 35 -10.86 8.11 4.72
C LEU A 35 -10.69 6.64 4.32
N CYS A 36 -10.78 6.30 3.03
CA CYS A 36 -10.60 4.92 2.59
C CYS A 36 -9.13 4.61 2.29
N ALA A 37 -8.59 3.57 2.95
CA ALA A 37 -7.40 2.91 2.45
C ALA A 37 -7.77 2.04 1.24
N PRO A 38 -7.16 2.26 0.08
CA PRO A 38 -7.52 1.57 -1.15
C PRO A 38 -7.12 0.09 -1.07
N ASN A 39 -7.97 -0.81 -1.56
CA ASN A 39 -7.68 -2.26 -1.60
C ASN A 39 -6.34 -2.58 -2.28
N ARG A 40 -5.90 -1.75 -3.24
CA ARG A 40 -4.60 -1.87 -3.92
C ARG A 40 -3.41 -1.76 -2.97
N LEU A 41 -3.50 -0.93 -1.92
CA LEU A 41 -2.47 -0.81 -0.89
C LEU A 41 -2.31 -2.13 -0.12
N TYR A 42 -3.42 -2.68 0.36
CA TYR A 42 -3.42 -3.95 1.09
C TYR A 42 -2.94 -5.11 0.21
N GLN A 43 -3.35 -5.16 -1.06
CA GLN A 43 -2.90 -6.20 -2.00
C GLN A 43 -1.38 -6.16 -2.20
N ALA A 44 -0.81 -4.97 -2.43
CA ALA A 44 0.64 -4.82 -2.60
C ALA A 44 1.41 -5.25 -1.34
N ILE A 45 1.04 -4.73 -0.17
CA ILE A 45 1.71 -5.07 1.11
C ILE A 45 1.57 -6.56 1.42
N SER A 46 0.38 -7.15 1.24
CA SER A 46 0.14 -8.58 1.49
C SER A 46 0.96 -9.49 0.56
N ARG A 47 1.37 -8.99 -0.59
CA ARG A 47 2.25 -9.70 -1.55
C ARG A 47 3.72 -9.41 -1.34
N GLY A 48 4.05 -8.66 -0.29
CA GLY A 48 5.42 -8.29 0.03
C GLY A 48 5.98 -7.25 -0.94
N ILE A 49 5.15 -6.39 -1.51
CA ILE A 49 5.58 -5.32 -2.40
C ILE A 49 5.61 -4.00 -1.63
N PRO A 50 6.76 -3.31 -1.57
CA PRO A 50 6.85 -1.97 -1.00
C PRO A 50 5.94 -0.97 -1.70
N VAL A 51 5.46 0.01 -0.95
CA VAL A 51 4.49 0.99 -1.47
C VAL A 51 4.93 2.43 -1.26
N ILE A 52 4.47 3.32 -2.14
CA ILE A 52 4.54 4.78 -1.98
C ILE A 52 3.12 5.32 -1.96
N VAL A 53 2.77 6.08 -0.93
CA VAL A 53 1.42 6.62 -0.74
C VAL A 53 1.44 8.11 -0.48
N GLY A 54 0.36 8.80 -0.80
CA GLY A 54 0.13 10.17 -0.34
C GLY A 54 -0.07 10.26 1.18
N ASN A 55 -0.03 11.47 1.73
CA ASN A 55 -0.14 11.77 3.16
C ASN A 55 -1.54 11.55 3.77
N ASN A 56 -2.42 10.82 3.09
CA ASN A 56 -3.79 10.58 3.54
C ASN A 56 -3.77 9.81 4.88
N PRO A 57 -4.51 10.25 5.91
CA PRO A 57 -4.45 9.67 7.26
C PRO A 57 -4.55 8.12 7.32
N PRO A 58 -5.47 7.45 6.61
CA PRO A 58 -5.58 6.00 6.68
C PRO A 58 -4.37 5.29 6.07
N MET A 59 -3.86 5.77 4.93
CA MET A 59 -2.69 5.19 4.25
C MET A 59 -1.42 5.40 5.07
N LYS A 60 -1.25 6.61 5.64
CA LYS A 60 -0.16 6.95 6.54
C LYS A 60 -0.16 6.03 7.78
N SER A 61 -1.30 5.87 8.45
CA SER A 61 -1.41 5.00 9.64
C SER A 61 -1.04 3.55 9.34
N ILE A 62 -1.39 3.03 8.17
CA ILE A 62 -0.99 1.68 7.74
C ILE A 62 0.53 1.59 7.57
N LEU A 63 1.17 2.57 6.92
CA LEU A 63 2.62 2.53 6.72
C LEU A 63 3.42 2.79 8.00
N GLU A 64 2.89 3.55 8.94
CA GLU A 64 3.50 3.71 10.27
C GLU A 64 3.53 2.38 11.03
N LYS A 65 2.44 1.61 10.98
CA LYS A 65 2.33 0.29 11.63
C LYS A 65 3.20 -0.77 10.94
N THR A 66 3.15 -0.81 9.61
CA THR A 66 3.74 -1.89 8.81
C THR A 66 5.18 -1.61 8.39
N LYS A 67 5.60 -0.34 8.41
CA LYS A 67 6.91 0.14 7.92
C LYS A 67 7.27 -0.43 6.54
N SER A 68 6.27 -0.60 5.70
CA SER A 68 6.34 -1.33 4.41
C SER A 68 6.41 -0.39 3.20
N GLY A 69 6.76 0.88 3.40
CA GLY A 69 6.79 1.85 2.32
C GLY A 69 7.10 3.28 2.76
N VAL A 70 6.87 4.21 1.83
CA VAL A 70 7.11 5.66 1.99
C VAL A 70 5.79 6.42 1.92
N VAL A 71 5.63 7.38 2.84
CA VAL A 71 4.53 8.36 2.81
C VAL A 71 5.09 9.66 2.25
N LEU A 72 4.46 10.21 1.22
CA LEU A 72 4.83 11.51 0.68
C LEU A 72 4.43 12.64 1.63
N SER A 73 5.01 13.82 1.43
CA SER A 73 4.66 15.02 2.19
C SER A 73 3.29 15.59 1.81
N ASP A 74 2.81 15.30 0.60
CA ASP A 74 1.52 15.69 0.05
C ASP A 74 0.68 14.47 -0.38
N ASP A 75 -0.45 14.71 -1.06
CA ASP A 75 -1.35 13.70 -1.60
C ASP A 75 -0.89 13.13 -2.96
N GLY A 76 0.30 13.51 -3.44
CA GLY A 76 0.84 13.13 -4.74
C GLY A 76 0.60 14.15 -5.85
N GLN A 77 0.18 15.37 -5.55
CA GLN A 77 0.04 16.43 -6.57
C GLN A 77 1.39 17.01 -7.01
N ASN A 78 2.42 17.02 -6.15
CA ASN A 78 3.73 17.55 -6.53
C ASN A 78 4.67 16.44 -7.05
N MET A 79 5.06 16.57 -8.32
CA MET A 79 5.98 15.64 -8.98
C MET A 79 7.34 15.52 -8.27
N ILE A 80 7.85 16.60 -7.68
CA ILE A 80 9.14 16.60 -6.97
C ILE A 80 9.06 15.70 -5.73
N ASN A 81 7.92 15.74 -5.02
CA ASN A 81 7.69 14.90 -3.85
C ASN A 81 7.62 13.41 -4.23
N ILE A 82 6.97 13.09 -5.35
CA ILE A 82 6.94 11.72 -5.90
C ILE A 82 8.36 11.23 -6.22
N ILE A 83 9.15 12.02 -6.94
CA ILE A 83 10.52 11.65 -7.32
C ILE A 83 11.39 11.41 -6.08
N ASN A 84 11.29 12.30 -5.08
CA ASN A 84 12.02 12.16 -3.83
C ASN A 84 11.58 10.91 -3.06
N GLY A 85 10.28 10.62 -3.05
CA GLY A 85 9.72 9.39 -2.47
C GLY A 85 10.26 8.13 -3.14
N ILE A 86 10.33 8.10 -4.48
CA ILE A 86 10.89 6.97 -5.25
C ILE A 86 12.36 6.77 -4.90
N LYS A 87 13.17 7.84 -4.92
CA LYS A 87 14.60 7.77 -4.58
C LYS A 87 14.81 7.27 -3.14
N TYR A 88 13.98 7.75 -2.21
CA TYR A 88 14.05 7.34 -0.81
C TYR A 88 13.66 5.86 -0.62
N LEU A 89 12.62 5.40 -1.33
CA LEU A 89 12.23 3.99 -1.33
C LEU A 89 13.35 3.13 -1.89
N GLN A 90 13.94 3.50 -3.03
CA GLN A 90 15.05 2.77 -3.66
C GLN A 90 16.25 2.64 -2.71
N LYS A 91 16.64 3.73 -2.04
CA LYS A 91 17.75 3.73 -1.07
C LYS A 91 17.51 2.78 0.10
N ASN A 92 16.24 2.58 0.50
CA ASN A 92 15.86 1.75 1.65
C ASN A 92 15.10 0.48 1.23
N TYR A 93 15.21 0.07 -0.02
CA TYR A 93 14.32 -0.91 -0.63
C TYR A 93 14.30 -2.24 0.12
N SER A 94 15.48 -2.79 0.44
CA SER A 94 15.60 -4.08 1.13
C SER A 94 14.84 -4.10 2.45
N LYS A 95 14.91 -3.00 3.22
CA LYS A 95 14.19 -2.84 4.49
C LYS A 95 12.67 -2.83 4.28
N TYR A 96 12.18 -2.07 3.31
CA TYR A 96 10.76 -2.02 3.00
C TYR A 96 10.24 -3.34 2.46
N LYS A 97 11.04 -4.03 1.64
CA LYS A 97 10.72 -5.35 1.08
C LYS A 97 10.58 -6.38 2.19
N GLU A 98 11.55 -6.44 3.10
CA GLU A 98 11.53 -7.35 4.24
C GLU A 98 10.34 -7.08 5.16
N ASN A 99 10.06 -5.81 5.46
CA ASN A 99 8.90 -5.42 6.28
C ASN A 99 7.58 -5.79 5.60
N SER A 100 7.47 -5.62 4.28
CA SER A 100 6.27 -6.01 3.52
C SER A 100 6.06 -7.53 3.60
N LEU A 101 7.13 -8.31 3.46
CA LEU A 101 7.08 -9.77 3.59
C LEU A 101 6.71 -10.24 5.00
N LYS A 102 7.20 -9.57 6.04
CA LYS A 102 6.80 -9.83 7.44
C LYS A 102 5.33 -9.49 7.66
N THR A 103 4.90 -8.35 7.13
CA THR A 103 3.55 -7.80 7.28
C THR A 103 2.49 -8.65 6.58
N ARG A 104 2.85 -9.43 5.55
CA ARG A 104 1.95 -10.41 4.92
C ARG A 104 1.18 -11.26 5.95
N LYS A 105 1.83 -11.66 7.05
CA LYS A 105 1.19 -12.48 8.10
C LYS A 105 0.09 -11.75 8.88
N LEU A 106 0.17 -10.42 8.99
CA LEU A 106 -0.84 -9.59 9.67
C LEU A 106 -2.14 -9.44 8.85
N PHE A 107 -2.08 -9.59 7.53
CA PHE A 107 -3.23 -9.45 6.63
C PHE A 107 -3.74 -10.79 6.07
N LEU A 108 -3.15 -11.92 6.47
CA LEU A 108 -3.66 -13.24 6.11
C LEU A 108 -4.90 -13.55 6.96
N TRP A 109 -5.96 -14.02 6.30
CA TRP A 109 -7.28 -14.31 6.89
C TRP A 109 -7.28 -15.16 8.18
N ASN A 110 -6.24 -15.97 8.41
CA ASN A 110 -6.12 -16.84 9.57
C ASN A 110 -6.08 -16.06 10.91
N THR A 111 -5.57 -14.83 10.96
CA THR A 111 -5.55 -14.00 12.18
C THR A 111 -6.84 -13.20 12.39
N GLN A 112 -7.74 -13.14 11.40
CA GLN A 112 -9.04 -12.46 11.53
C GLN A 112 -10.16 -13.39 12.00
N LYS A 113 -10.07 -14.70 11.73
CA LYS A 113 -11.05 -15.70 12.21
C LYS A 113 -11.19 -15.70 13.73
N ASP A 114 -10.08 -15.64 14.46
CA ASP A 114 -10.09 -15.69 15.93
C ASP A 114 -10.80 -14.47 16.55
N LYS A 115 -10.71 -13.29 15.91
CA LYS A 115 -11.43 -12.09 16.36
C LYS A 115 -12.93 -12.18 16.10
N ILE A 116 -13.34 -12.79 14.98
CA ILE A 116 -14.75 -12.96 14.64
C ILE A 116 -15.41 -13.97 15.59
N LEU A 117 -14.73 -15.07 15.92
CA LEU A 117 -15.22 -16.06 16.87
C LEU A 117 -15.43 -15.47 18.27
N CYS A 118 -14.58 -14.54 18.70
CA CYS A 118 -14.68 -13.86 20.00
C CYS A 118 -15.86 -12.86 20.10
N ILE A 119 -16.37 -12.35 18.98
CA ILE A 119 -17.53 -11.43 18.95
C ILE A 119 -18.85 -12.22 18.88
N LEU A 120 -18.80 -13.45 18.36
CA LEU A 120 -19.96 -14.34 18.21
C LEU A 120 -20.18 -15.27 19.42
N SER A 121 -19.25 -15.29 20.37
CA SER A 121 -19.35 -15.97 21.67
C SER A 121 -19.84 -15.02 22.76
#